data_AF-A0A0R0GRX8-F1
#
_entry.id   AF-A0A0R0GRX8-F1
#
_cell.length_a   1.000
_cell.length_b   1.000
_cell.length_c   1.000
_cell.angle_alpha   90.00
_cell.angle_beta   90.00
_cell.angle_gamma   90.00
#
_symmetry.space_group_name_H-M   'P 1'
#
loop_
_entity.id
_entity.type
_entity.pdbx_description
1 polymer ?
#
loop_
_entity_poly.entity_id
_entity_poly.type
_entity_poly.pdbx_seq_one_letter_code
_entity_poly.pdbx_strand_id
1 'polypeptide(L)'
;MHWTFPCSYPVDFQVKEPEELVTKRCIDGALSILKTWLNSKTVKRVVYTTSVGAVICNGKEDQVMDESFWSDVVYLRSSEILK
;
A
#
# COMPACT_ATOMS: atom_id res chain seq x y z
N MET A 1 6.54 -25.78 -5.24
CA MET A 1 6.83 -24.47 -4.64
C MET A 1 5.77 -23.52 -5.13
N HIS A 2 4.98 -22.90 -4.26
CA HIS A 2 3.86 -22.04 -4.66
C HIS A 2 4.20 -20.58 -4.36
N TRP A 3 3.92 -19.70 -5.32
CA TRP A 3 4.14 -18.26 -5.26
C TRP A 3 2.80 -17.56 -5.44
N THR A 4 2.55 -16.54 -4.65
CA THR A 4 1.32 -15.76 -4.70
C THR A 4 1.66 -14.27 -4.77
N PHE A 5 0.97 -13.56 -5.67
CA PHE A 5 1.17 -12.15 -5.96
C PHE A 5 -0.18 -11.44 -5.84
N PRO A 6 -0.47 -10.76 -4.71
CA PRO A 6 -1.66 -9.91 -4.62
C PRO A 6 -1.45 -8.72 -5.55
N CYS A 7 -2.34 -8.55 -6.53
CA CYS A 7 -2.30 -7.44 -7.49
C CYS A 7 -3.51 -6.49 -7.34
N SER A 8 -4.53 -6.89 -6.57
CA SER A 8 -5.75 -6.10 -6.41
C SER A 8 -5.67 -5.24 -5.15
N TYR A 9 -5.70 -3.92 -5.34
CA TYR A 9 -6.03 -2.93 -4.32
C TYR A 9 -7.13 -2.02 -4.89
N PRO A 10 -8.07 -1.53 -4.07
CA PRO A 10 -9.06 -0.58 -4.56
C PRO A 10 -8.37 0.71 -5.01
N VAL A 11 -8.74 1.19 -6.19
CA VAL A 11 -8.28 2.48 -6.72
C VAL A 11 -9.49 3.33 -7.02
N ASP A 12 -9.64 4.42 -6.27
CA ASP A 12 -10.72 5.38 -6.47
C ASP A 12 -10.15 6.71 -6.96
N PHE A 13 -9.98 6.80 -8.28
CA PHE A 13 -9.55 8.05 -8.93
C PHE A 13 -10.62 9.16 -8.87
N GLN A 14 -11.86 8.83 -8.54
CA GLN A 14 -12.97 9.79 -8.49
C GLN A 14 -13.25 10.29 -7.07
N VAL A 15 -12.49 9.80 -6.07
CA VAL A 15 -12.60 10.18 -4.64
C VAL A 15 -14.06 10.16 -4.17
N LYS A 16 -14.77 9.08 -4.48
CA LYS A 16 -16.18 8.88 -4.12
C LYS A 16 -16.36 8.46 -2.68
N GLU A 17 -15.36 7.78 -2.13
CA GLU A 17 -15.37 7.28 -0.76
C GLU A 17 -14.31 8.00 0.07
N PRO A 18 -14.54 8.22 1.39
CA PRO A 18 -13.53 8.79 2.26
C PRO A 18 -12.22 7.99 2.21
N GLU A 19 -11.08 8.68 2.18
CA GLU A 19 -9.72 8.09 2.17
C GLU A 19 -9.59 6.98 3.23
N GLU A 20 -10.04 7.24 4.46
CA GLU A 20 -9.99 6.29 5.57
C GLU A 20 -10.71 4.97 5.27
N LEU A 21 -11.82 5.01 4.53
CA LEU A 21 -12.60 3.82 4.18
C LEU A 21 -11.92 3.02 3.06
N VAL A 22 -11.31 3.70 2.08
CA VAL A 22 -10.48 3.07 1.05
C VAL A 22 -9.25 2.42 1.71
N THR A 23 -8.52 3.18 2.53
CA THR A 23 -7.33 2.74 3.26
C THR A 23 -7.61 1.55 4.17
N LYS A 24 -8.70 1.59 4.96
CA LYS A 24 -9.11 0.46 5.79
C LYS A 24 -9.36 -0.80 4.97
N ARG A 25 -10.09 -0.71 3.85
CA ARG A 25 -10.34 -1.86 2.96
C ARG A 25 -9.05 -2.42 2.36
N CYS A 26 -8.12 -1.55 1.96
CA CYS A 26 -6.78 -1.97 1.50
C CYS A 26 -6.05 -2.80 2.56
N ILE A 27 -5.99 -2.28 3.79
CA ILE A 27 -5.29 -2.90 4.92
C ILE A 27 -5.94 -4.23 5.29
N ASP A 28 -7.27 -4.24 5.45
CA ASP A 28 -8.03 -5.45 5.82
C ASP A 28 -7.91 -6.53 4.74
N GLY A 29 -7.97 -6.15 3.46
CA GLY A 29 -7.77 -7.04 2.32
C GLY A 29 -6.38 -7.68 2.32
N ALA A 30 -5.33 -6.87 2.43
CA ALA A 30 -3.95 -7.34 2.49
C ALA A 30 -3.73 -8.28 3.69
N LEU A 31 -4.20 -7.91 4.88
CA LEU A 31 -4.08 -8.73 6.09
C LEU A 31 -4.85 -10.05 5.99
N SER A 32 -6.05 -10.04 5.41
CA SER A 32 -6.85 -11.26 5.22
C SER A 32 -6.10 -12.28 4.36
N ILE A 33 -5.50 -11.82 3.27
CA ILE A 33 -4.75 -12.67 2.35
C ILE A 33 -3.44 -13.15 3.01
N LEU A 34 -2.70 -12.26 3.68
CA LEU A 34 -1.48 -12.62 4.42
C LEU A 34 -1.75 -13.67 5.51
N LYS A 35 -2.86 -13.53 6.27
CA LYS A 35 -3.30 -14.52 7.26
C LYS A 35 -3.64 -15.87 6.61
N THR A 36 -4.26 -15.86 5.44
CA THR A 36 -4.57 -17.08 4.68
C THR A 36 -3.29 -17.81 4.25
N TRP A 37 -2.28 -17.08 3.78
CA TRP A 37 -0.99 -17.65 3.42
C TRP A 37 -0.17 -18.11 4.62
N LEU A 38 -0.24 -17.39 5.74
CA LEU A 38 0.39 -17.79 7.00
C LEU A 38 -0.15 -19.14 7.49
N ASN A 39 -1.45 -19.38 7.31
CA ASN A 39 -2.09 -20.66 7.64
C ASN A 39 -1.85 -21.76 6.58
N SER A 40 -1.33 -21.41 5.40
CA SER A 40 -1.01 -22.35 4.34
C SER A 40 0.36 -23.00 4.57
N LYS A 41 0.41 -24.33 4.60
CA LYS A 41 1.67 -25.08 4.75
C LYS A 41 2.52 -25.11 3.47
N THR A 42 2.03 -24.55 2.35
CA THR A 42 2.68 -24.67 1.03
C THR A 42 3.33 -23.37 0.54
N VAL A 43 2.92 -22.21 1.07
CA VAL A 43 3.46 -20.91 0.69
C VAL A 43 4.81 -20.70 1.37
N LYS A 44 5.85 -20.46 0.58
CA LYS A 44 7.22 -20.24 1.08
C LYS A 44 7.66 -18.78 1.03
N ARG A 45 7.12 -18.01 0.09
CA ARG A 45 7.46 -16.60 -0.14
C ARG A 45 6.23 -15.88 -0.68
N VAL A 46 6.07 -14.64 -0.26
CA VAL A 46 5.02 -13.72 -0.72
C VAL A 46 5.73 -12.50 -1.30
N VAL A 47 5.28 -12.06 -2.47
CA VAL A 47 5.76 -10.81 -3.08
C VAL A 47 4.55 -9.88 -3.13
N TYR A 48 4.63 -8.75 -2.44
CA TYR A 48 3.58 -7.74 -2.42
C TYR A 48 3.93 -6.61 -3.39
N THR A 49 3.08 -6.40 -4.39
CA THR A 49 3.24 -5.28 -5.31
C THR A 49 2.74 -4.01 -4.63
N THR A 50 3.68 -3.16 -4.20
CA THR A 50 3.38 -1.81 -3.74
C THR A 50 3.48 -0.80 -4.89
N SER A 51 3.17 0.46 -4.61
CA SER A 51 3.32 1.58 -5.53
C SER A 51 4.47 2.49 -5.11
N VAL A 52 5.04 3.23 -6.07
CA VAL A 52 6.00 4.32 -5.81
C VAL A 52 5.40 5.37 -4.86
N GLY A 53 4.07 5.51 -4.84
CA GLY A 53 3.34 6.36 -3.90
C GLY A 53 3.54 6.00 -2.42
N ALA A 54 4.11 4.84 -2.09
CA ALA A 54 4.50 4.51 -0.71
C ALA A 54 5.83 5.17 -0.28
N VAL A 55 6.58 5.76 -1.22
CA VAL A 55 7.93 6.29 -1.01
C VAL A 55 7.96 7.82 -1.20
N ILE A 56 7.42 8.31 -2.32
CA ILE A 56 7.68 9.68 -2.80
C ILE A 56 6.97 10.80 -2.04
N CYS A 57 5.86 10.52 -1.36
CA CYS A 57 5.02 11.55 -0.74
C CYS A 57 5.44 11.81 0.70
N ASN A 58 6.68 12.25 0.91
CA ASN A 58 7.29 12.39 2.24
C ASN A 58 7.72 13.83 2.59
N GLY A 59 7.47 14.80 1.70
CA GLY A 59 7.81 16.21 1.88
C GLY A 59 9.30 16.53 1.84
N LYS A 60 10.16 15.54 1.57
CA LYS A 60 11.60 15.74 1.38
C LYS A 60 11.90 16.02 -0.08
N GLU A 61 12.73 17.02 -0.34
CA GLU A 61 13.18 17.39 -1.69
C GLU A 61 14.42 16.57 -2.13
N ASP A 62 14.49 15.30 -1.71
CA ASP A 62 15.61 14.42 -2.03
C ASP A 62 15.47 13.88 -3.47
N GLN A 63 16.49 14.09 -4.30
CA GLN A 63 16.50 13.63 -5.71
C GLN A 63 16.66 12.12 -5.84
N VAL A 64 17.21 11.46 -4.82
CA VAL A 64 17.44 10.01 -4.79
C VAL A 64 16.74 9.46 -3.56
N MET A 65 15.77 8.57 -3.78
CA MET A 65 15.07 7.85 -2.73
C MET A 65 15.35 6.36 -2.87
N ASP A 66 15.65 5.71 -1.76
CA ASP A 66 15.86 4.27 -1.65
C ASP A 66 14.74 3.60 -0.84
N GLU A 67 14.88 2.30 -0.56
CA GLU A 67 13.90 1.51 0.18
C GLU A 67 13.76 1.88 1.67
N SER A 68 14.60 2.79 2.19
CA SER A 68 14.45 3.34 3.54
C SER A 68 13.44 4.48 3.63
N PHE A 69 13.02 5.04 2.49
CA PHE A 69 12.05 6.13 2.43
C PHE A 69 10.61 5.60 2.51
N TRP A 70 9.79 6.37 3.21
CA TRP A 70 8.36 6.13 3.37
C TRP A 70 7.61 7.44 3.21
N SER A 71 6.42 7.37 2.61
CA SER A 71 5.51 8.51 2.53
C SER A 71 4.99 8.89 3.92
N ASP A 72 4.86 10.19 4.13
CA ASP A 72 4.40 10.77 5.38
C ASP A 72 2.89 11.02 5.28
N VAL A 73 2.13 10.39 6.17
CA VAL A 73 0.65 10.48 6.20
C VAL A 73 0.18 11.90 6.52
N VAL A 74 0.89 12.62 7.39
CA VAL A 74 0.59 14.01 7.73
C VAL A 74 0.85 14.90 6.52
N TYR A 75 1.98 14.70 5.84
CA TYR A 75 2.29 15.41 4.60
C TYR A 75 1.23 15.15 3.52
N LEU A 76 0.88 13.88 3.26
CA LEU A 76 -0.14 13.49 2.29
C LEU A 76 -1.50 14.16 2.54
N ARG A 77 -1.96 14.17 3.79
CA ARG A 77 -3.23 14.80 4.18
C ARG A 77 -3.19 16.33 4.12
N SER A 78 -2.02 16.93 4.29
CA SER A 78 -1.82 18.37 4.13
C SER A 78 -1.70 18.79 2.67
N SER A 79 -1.21 17.89 1.82
CA SER A 79 -1.01 18.12 0.40
C SER A 79 -2.33 18.15 -0.36
N GLU A 80 -2.40 18.94 -1.43
CA GLU A 80 -3.58 19.00 -2.31
C GLU A 80 -3.78 17.70 -3.10
N ILE A 81 -2.92 16.70 -2.95
CA ILE A 81 -3.00 15.40 -3.64
C ILE A 81 -4.24 14.61 -3.20
N LEU A 82 -4.77 14.86 -2.00
CA LEU A 82 -5.97 14.20 -1.45
C LEU A 82 -7.20 15.13 -1.35
N LYS A 83 -7.15 16.35 -1.91
CA LYS A 83 -8.30 17.26 -2.01
C LYS A 83 -8.96 17.14 -3.38
#